data_AF-A0A969GM63-F1
#
_entry.id   AF-A0A969GM63-F1
#
_cell.length_a   1.000
_cell.length_b   1.000
_cell.length_c   1.000
_cell.angle_alpha   90.00
_cell.angle_beta   90.00
_cell.angle_gamma   90.00
#
_symmetry.space_group_name_H-M   'P 1'
#
loop_
_entity.id
_entity.type
_entity.pdbx_description
1 polymer ?
#
loop_
_entity_poly.entity_id
_entity_poly.type
_entity_poly.pdbx_seq_one_letter_code
_entity_poly.pdbx_strand_id
1 'polypeptide(L)'
;MTTLVAQIAPQRSTQYADLARHLAPLELQLSCLGATLSNLDLIELAGQSYLRFDLPSTPDADQLAELGSMAMTNAFFVYHPRIGDVDGPFLQPLANSFTPAFPPELAFTRRYRGKTNELFTHFLCNLARGGSGMADQPWSALRIFDPLAGGGTTLFTALMLGAEAVGVEQNQQDMASSATYLTQFMRERGIACKVKEERLKKLGRRWSFT
;
A
#
# COMPACT_ATOMS: atom_id res chain seq x y z
N MET A 1 -21.34 -17.24 1.64
CA MET A 1 -20.90 -15.93 2.14
C MET A 1 -19.99 -16.15 3.32
N THR A 2 -18.89 -15.41 3.35
CA THR A 2 -17.88 -15.45 4.41
C THR A 2 -17.73 -14.03 4.94
N THR A 3 -18.01 -13.83 6.23
CA THR A 3 -17.80 -12.54 6.89
C THR A 3 -16.34 -12.40 7.29
N LEU A 4 -15.72 -11.32 6.85
CA LEU A 4 -14.37 -10.93 7.22
C LEU A 4 -14.40 -9.72 8.14
N VAL A 5 -13.41 -9.65 9.01
CA VAL A 5 -13.06 -8.42 9.74
C VAL A 5 -11.58 -8.12 9.53
N ALA A 6 -11.27 -6.87 9.26
CA ALA A 6 -9.91 -6.36 9.12
C ALA A 6 -9.66 -5.31 10.18
N GLN A 7 -8.54 -5.39 10.88
CA GLN A 7 -8.15 -4.33 11.81
C GLN A 7 -7.85 -3.04 11.02
N ILE A 8 -8.24 -1.88 11.54
CA ILE A 8 -7.81 -0.61 10.94
C ILE A 8 -6.30 -0.45 11.16
N ALA A 9 -5.57 -0.13 10.08
CA ALA A 9 -4.12 -0.06 10.12
C ALA A 9 -3.65 0.88 11.24
N PRO A 10 -2.77 0.42 12.14
CA PRO A 10 -2.35 1.19 13.30
C PRO A 10 -1.53 2.41 12.87
N GLN A 11 -1.86 3.57 13.45
CA GLN A 11 -1.22 4.84 13.13
C GLN A 11 -0.51 5.39 14.36
N ARG A 12 0.70 5.94 14.16
CA ARG A 12 1.47 6.58 15.24
C ARG A 12 0.90 7.95 15.65
N SER A 13 0.12 8.57 14.77
CA SER A 13 -0.49 9.88 14.97
C SER A 13 -2.00 9.72 15.06
N THR A 14 -2.62 10.39 16.04
CA THR A 14 -4.08 10.41 16.23
C THR A 14 -4.81 10.96 15.00
N GLN A 15 -4.27 12.00 14.37
CA GLN A 15 -4.82 12.55 13.13
C GLN A 15 -4.89 11.51 12.01
N TYR A 16 -3.85 10.68 11.87
CA TYR A 16 -3.83 9.63 10.86
C TYR A 16 -4.68 8.43 11.26
N ALA A 17 -4.83 8.15 12.56
CA ALA A 17 -5.69 7.08 13.06
C ALA A 17 -7.15 7.30 12.65
N ASP A 18 -7.66 8.52 12.88
CA ASP A 18 -9.01 8.89 12.43
C ASP A 18 -9.10 8.83 10.91
N LEU A 19 -8.09 9.33 10.20
CA LEU A 19 -8.07 9.29 8.74
C LEU A 19 -8.13 7.84 8.21
N ALA A 20 -7.34 6.92 8.76
CA ALA A 20 -7.34 5.52 8.35
C ALA A 20 -8.73 4.88 8.52
N ARG A 21 -9.42 5.20 9.62
CA ARG A 21 -10.79 4.73 9.85
C ARG A 21 -11.77 5.20 8.78
N HIS A 22 -11.63 6.42 8.29
CA HIS A 22 -12.50 6.98 7.23
C HIS A 22 -12.12 6.49 5.84
N LEU A 23 -10.84 6.21 5.58
CA LEU A 23 -10.34 5.82 4.27
C LEU A 23 -10.43 4.31 4.02
N ALA A 24 -10.40 3.47 5.06
CA ALA A 24 -10.44 2.01 4.91
C ALA A 24 -11.64 1.47 4.11
N PRO A 25 -12.90 1.93 4.33
CA PRO A 25 -14.03 1.49 3.51
C PRO A 25 -13.86 1.88 2.03
N LEU A 26 -13.33 3.08 1.76
CA LEU A 26 -13.15 3.61 0.41
C LEU A 26 -12.06 2.85 -0.36
N GLU A 27 -10.96 2.53 0.31
CA GLU A 27 -9.88 1.74 -0.27
C GLU A 27 -10.38 0.36 -0.70
N LEU A 28 -11.13 -0.32 0.18
CA LEU A 28 -11.67 -1.65 -0.12
C LEU A 28 -12.73 -1.60 -1.23
N GLN A 29 -13.61 -0.59 -1.23
CA GLN A 29 -14.64 -0.40 -2.26
C GLN A 29 -14.08 -0.15 -3.66
N LEU A 30 -12.90 0.47 -3.76
CA LEU A 30 -12.27 0.78 -5.04
C LEU A 30 -11.26 -0.28 -5.48
N SER A 31 -10.94 -1.25 -4.63
CA SER A 31 -10.17 -2.44 -5.01
C SER A 31 -10.93 -3.33 -5.99
N CYS A 32 -10.25 -4.32 -6.57
CA CYS A 32 -10.90 -5.31 -7.44
C CYS A 32 -11.97 -6.16 -6.71
N LEU A 33 -11.99 -6.15 -5.37
CA LEU A 33 -13.00 -6.82 -4.55
C LEU A 33 -14.28 -5.98 -4.38
N GLY A 34 -14.22 -4.69 -4.70
CA GLY A 34 -15.28 -3.70 -4.51
C GLY A 34 -16.65 -4.11 -5.04
N ALA A 35 -16.68 -4.73 -6.23
CA ALA A 35 -17.93 -5.16 -6.86
C ALA A 35 -18.57 -6.41 -6.23
N THR A 36 -17.80 -7.17 -5.43
CA THR A 36 -18.23 -8.46 -4.86
C THR A 36 -18.56 -8.39 -3.37
N LEU A 37 -18.19 -7.29 -2.71
CA LEU A 37 -18.38 -7.12 -1.27
C LEU A 37 -19.80 -6.68 -0.93
N SER A 38 -20.27 -7.06 0.26
CA SER A 38 -21.51 -6.57 0.85
C SER A 38 -21.35 -6.34 2.35
N ASN A 39 -22.33 -5.70 3.00
CA ASN A 39 -22.36 -5.49 4.45
C ASN A 39 -21.08 -4.85 5.01
N LEU A 40 -20.65 -3.76 4.38
CA LEU A 40 -19.46 -3.00 4.75
C LEU A 40 -19.75 -2.02 5.87
N ASP A 41 -19.23 -2.27 7.07
CA ASP A 41 -19.42 -1.40 8.22
C ASP A 41 -18.24 -1.41 9.19
N LEU A 42 -18.07 -0.32 9.94
CA LEU A 42 -17.09 -0.24 11.01
C LEU A 42 -17.69 -0.81 12.29
N ILE A 43 -17.00 -1.77 12.89
CA ILE A 43 -17.36 -2.38 14.17
C ILE A 43 -16.26 -2.17 15.20
N GLU A 44 -16.59 -2.36 16.47
CA GLU A 44 -15.62 -2.34 17.56
C GLU A 44 -15.45 -3.75 18.13
N LEU A 45 -14.21 -4.21 18.22
CA LEU A 45 -13.84 -5.47 18.86
C LEU A 45 -12.71 -5.19 19.84
N ALA A 46 -12.92 -5.52 21.12
CA ALA A 46 -11.96 -5.32 22.20
C ALA A 46 -11.36 -3.89 22.26
N GLY A 47 -12.20 -2.85 22.06
CA GLY A 47 -11.76 -1.45 22.10
C GLY A 47 -11.04 -0.97 20.85
N GLN A 48 -10.96 -1.78 19.79
CA GLN A 48 -10.30 -1.44 18.53
C GLN A 48 -11.31 -1.38 17.38
N SER A 49 -11.09 -0.46 16.44
CA SER A 49 -11.89 -0.36 15.22
C SER A 49 -11.50 -1.45 14.22
N TYR A 50 -12.50 -2.14 13.70
CA TYR A 50 -12.37 -3.09 12.60
C TYR A 50 -13.31 -2.71 11.47
N LEU A 51 -12.92 -3.03 10.24
CA LEU A 51 -13.78 -3.00 9.08
C LEU A 51 -14.37 -4.40 8.87
N ARG A 52 -15.70 -4.53 8.99
CA ARG A 52 -16.43 -5.77 8.69
C ARG A 52 -16.99 -5.70 7.27
N PHE A 53 -16.92 -6.81 6.56
CA PHE A 53 -17.52 -6.97 5.23
C PHE A 53 -17.72 -8.44 4.90
N ASP A 54 -18.64 -8.71 3.98
CA ASP A 54 -18.90 -10.06 3.47
C ASP A 54 -18.34 -10.23 2.07
N LEU A 55 -17.77 -11.41 1.82
CA LEU A 55 -17.44 -11.91 0.50
C LEU A 55 -18.33 -13.11 0.12
N PRO A 56 -18.52 -13.42 -1.17
CA PRO A 56 -19.33 -14.56 -1.61
C PRO A 56 -18.84 -15.90 -1.05
N SER A 57 -17.52 -16.06 -0.95
CA SER A 57 -16.81 -17.23 -0.43
C SER A 57 -15.55 -16.80 0.32
N THR A 58 -14.87 -17.76 0.95
CA THR A 58 -13.52 -17.55 1.51
C THR A 58 -12.60 -17.03 0.41
N PRO A 59 -11.79 -15.99 0.67
CA PRO A 59 -10.93 -15.41 -0.36
C PRO A 59 -9.89 -16.41 -0.83
N ASP A 60 -9.64 -16.43 -2.14
CA ASP A 60 -8.55 -17.18 -2.75
C ASP A 60 -7.19 -16.46 -2.56
N ALA A 61 -6.12 -17.03 -3.12
CA ALA A 61 -4.77 -16.49 -2.95
C ALA A 61 -4.58 -15.09 -3.55
N ASP A 62 -5.25 -14.77 -4.65
CA ASP A 62 -5.15 -13.48 -5.33
C ASP A 62 -5.95 -12.42 -4.57
N GLN A 63 -7.14 -12.78 -4.09
CA GLN A 63 -7.95 -11.92 -3.23
C GLN A 63 -7.24 -11.65 -1.90
N LEU A 64 -6.59 -12.65 -1.31
CA LEU A 64 -5.75 -12.47 -0.11
C LEU A 64 -4.55 -11.55 -0.38
N ALA A 65 -3.98 -11.59 -1.58
CA ALA A 65 -2.84 -10.74 -1.94
C ALA A 65 -3.30 -9.29 -2.13
N GLU A 66 -4.48 -9.09 -2.73
CA GLU A 66 -5.11 -7.78 -2.83
C GLU A 66 -5.40 -7.20 -1.44
N LEU A 67 -6.11 -7.95 -0.57
CA LEU A 67 -6.38 -7.54 0.81
C LEU A 67 -5.09 -7.22 1.58
N GLY A 68 -4.05 -8.04 1.41
CA GLY A 68 -2.73 -7.86 2.02
C GLY A 68 -1.97 -6.62 1.54
N SER A 69 -2.33 -6.07 0.38
CA SER A 69 -1.74 -4.87 -0.20
C SER A 69 -2.43 -3.57 0.24
N MET A 70 -3.48 -3.64 1.07
CA MET A 70 -4.20 -2.44 1.52
C MET A 70 -3.36 -1.59 2.49
N ALA A 71 -3.57 -0.27 2.48
CA ALA A 71 -2.82 0.66 3.31
C ALA A 71 -3.55 1.03 4.61
N MET A 72 -4.89 1.04 4.59
CA MET A 72 -5.74 1.51 5.68
C MET A 72 -6.31 0.37 6.54
N THR A 73 -6.06 -0.87 6.15
CA THR A 73 -6.38 -2.07 6.92
C THR A 73 -5.15 -2.95 7.10
N ASN A 74 -5.15 -3.75 8.17
CA ASN A 74 -4.18 -4.80 8.41
C ASN A 74 -4.88 -5.98 9.10
N ALA A 75 -4.21 -7.13 9.18
CA ALA A 75 -4.68 -8.32 9.91
C ALA A 75 -6.14 -8.71 9.61
N PHE A 76 -6.32 -9.62 8.65
CA PHE A 76 -7.64 -10.09 8.23
C PHE A 76 -8.03 -11.39 8.95
N PHE A 77 -9.29 -11.49 9.33
CA PHE A 77 -9.85 -12.65 10.01
C PHE A 77 -11.19 -13.06 9.41
N VAL A 78 -11.47 -14.36 9.34
CA VAL A 78 -12.84 -14.84 9.22
C VAL A 78 -13.55 -14.62 10.56
N TYR A 79 -14.69 -13.97 10.52
CA TYR A 79 -15.51 -13.66 11.68
C TYR A 79 -16.58 -14.73 11.88
N HIS A 80 -16.56 -15.39 13.03
CA HIS A 80 -17.57 -16.37 13.43
C HIS A 80 -18.34 -15.84 14.64
N PRO A 81 -19.65 -15.54 14.52
CA PRO A 81 -20.45 -15.08 15.66
C PRO A 81 -20.66 -16.19 16.71
N ARG A 82 -20.49 -17.46 16.32
CA ARG A 82 -20.67 -18.65 17.17
C ARG A 82 -19.84 -19.81 16.63
N ILE A 83 -19.33 -20.68 17.50
CA ILE A 83 -18.75 -21.99 17.13
C ILE A 83 -19.42 -23.07 17.99
N GLY A 84 -20.14 -23.99 17.34
CA GLY A 84 -20.96 -24.98 18.05
C GLY A 84 -22.02 -24.27 18.92
N ASP A 85 -21.99 -24.53 20.22
CA ASP A 85 -22.88 -23.91 21.22
C ASP A 85 -22.22 -22.76 21.99
N VAL A 86 -21.03 -22.32 21.58
CA VAL A 86 -20.32 -21.21 22.23
C VAL A 86 -20.50 -19.93 21.43
N ASP A 87 -21.06 -18.91 22.06
CA ASP A 87 -21.18 -17.57 21.48
C ASP A 87 -19.80 -16.89 21.37
N GLY A 88 -19.59 -16.17 20.27
CA GLY A 88 -18.34 -15.51 19.93
C GLY A 88 -18.30 -14.03 20.33
N PRO A 89 -17.55 -13.18 19.59
CA PRO A 89 -16.97 -13.47 18.28
C PRO A 89 -15.68 -14.30 18.34
N PHE A 90 -15.52 -15.24 17.40
CA PHE A 90 -14.25 -15.93 17.15
C PHE A 90 -13.63 -15.42 15.87
N LEU A 91 -12.34 -15.08 15.93
CA LEU A 91 -11.57 -14.60 14.80
C LEU A 91 -10.60 -15.67 14.36
N GLN A 92 -10.77 -16.17 13.13
CA GLN A 92 -9.84 -17.10 12.51
C GLN A 92 -8.89 -16.30 11.61
N PRO A 93 -7.57 -16.23 11.94
CA PRO A 93 -6.62 -15.47 11.13
C PRO A 93 -6.55 -16.00 9.69
N LEU A 94 -6.56 -15.07 8.73
CA LEU A 94 -6.24 -15.35 7.34
C LEU A 94 -4.74 -15.15 7.11
N ALA A 95 -4.12 -16.07 6.37
CA ALA A 95 -2.75 -15.91 5.94
C ALA A 95 -2.65 -14.74 4.95
N ASN A 96 -1.70 -13.83 5.17
CA ASN A 96 -1.41 -12.77 4.20
C ASN A 96 -0.55 -13.35 3.07
N SER A 97 -1.01 -13.27 1.82
CA SER A 97 -0.26 -13.67 0.62
C SER A 97 0.45 -12.51 -0.07
N PHE A 98 0.25 -11.26 0.36
CA PHE A 98 0.98 -10.12 -0.19
C PHE A 98 2.44 -10.11 0.28
N THR A 99 3.36 -10.12 -0.67
CA THR A 99 4.80 -9.95 -0.43
C THR A 99 5.26 -8.69 -1.17
N PRO A 100 5.72 -7.64 -0.46
CA PRO A 100 6.29 -6.45 -1.09
C PRO A 100 7.47 -6.81 -1.99
N ALA A 101 7.54 -6.22 -3.19
CA ALA A 101 8.66 -6.43 -4.11
C ALA A 101 9.97 -5.80 -3.59
N PHE A 102 9.83 -4.68 -2.87
CA PHE A 102 10.91 -4.08 -2.09
C PHE A 102 10.51 -3.96 -0.62
N PRO A 103 11.48 -4.02 0.32
CA PRO A 103 11.18 -3.88 1.74
C PRO A 103 10.47 -2.56 2.04
N PRO A 104 9.40 -2.53 2.85
CA PRO A 104 8.66 -1.31 3.18
C PRO A 104 9.52 -0.17 3.72
N GLU A 105 10.65 -0.49 4.36
CA GLU A 105 11.62 0.49 4.87
C GLU A 105 12.13 1.45 3.78
N LEU A 106 12.10 1.04 2.51
CA LEU A 106 12.45 1.89 1.37
C LEU A 106 11.59 3.16 1.32
N ALA A 107 10.28 3.02 1.57
CA ALA A 107 9.39 4.17 1.65
C ALA A 107 9.40 4.76 3.07
N PHE A 108 9.37 3.93 4.11
CA PHE A 108 9.06 4.35 5.50
C PHE A 108 10.24 4.97 6.26
N THR A 109 11.48 4.60 5.95
CA THR A 109 12.65 5.06 6.71
C THR A 109 13.16 6.42 6.22
N ARG A 110 12.94 6.76 4.94
CA ARG A 110 13.44 8.01 4.36
C ARG A 110 12.83 9.24 5.05
N ARG A 111 13.64 10.18 5.50
CA ARG A 111 13.19 11.44 6.12
C ARG A 111 13.62 12.62 5.27
N TYR A 112 12.70 13.53 4.99
CA TYR A 112 12.94 14.80 4.31
C TYR A 112 11.80 15.78 4.62
N ARG A 113 12.05 17.08 4.42
CA ARG A 113 11.08 18.13 4.72
C ARG A 113 9.87 18.02 3.79
N GLY A 114 8.66 18.14 4.34
CA GLY A 114 7.43 18.09 3.56
C GLY A 114 7.07 16.69 3.03
N LYS A 115 7.69 15.64 3.58
CA LYS A 115 7.33 14.26 3.24
C LYS A 115 5.87 13.96 3.60
N THR A 116 5.11 13.50 2.61
CA THR A 116 3.76 12.94 2.80
C THR A 116 3.83 11.64 3.60
N ASN A 117 2.85 11.39 4.47
CA ASN A 117 2.74 10.14 5.22
C ASN A 117 2.72 8.92 4.28
N GLU A 118 3.48 7.90 4.65
CA GLU A 118 3.77 6.77 3.79
C GLU A 118 2.55 5.85 3.59
N LEU A 119 1.74 5.66 4.63
CA LEU A 119 0.48 4.93 4.52
C LEU A 119 -0.54 5.71 3.70
N PHE A 120 -0.59 7.03 3.84
CA PHE A 120 -1.44 7.87 2.99
C PHE A 120 -1.00 7.84 1.52
N THR A 121 0.31 7.91 1.23
CA THR A 121 0.81 7.74 -0.14
C THR A 121 0.52 6.35 -0.69
N HIS A 122 0.62 5.31 0.12
CA HIS A 122 0.22 3.95 -0.26
C HIS A 122 -1.27 3.88 -0.61
N PHE A 123 -2.14 4.40 0.25
CA PHE A 123 -3.58 4.52 -0.05
C PHE A 123 -3.84 5.25 -1.37
N LEU A 124 -3.15 6.36 -1.63
CA LEU A 124 -3.31 7.10 -2.89
C LEU A 124 -2.87 6.28 -4.11
N CYS A 125 -1.85 5.43 -3.98
CA CYS A 125 -1.45 4.50 -5.04
C CYS A 125 -2.55 3.46 -5.29
N ASN A 126 -3.08 2.84 -4.23
CA ASN A 126 -4.19 1.88 -4.33
C ASN A 126 -5.44 2.53 -4.95
N LEU A 127 -5.76 3.76 -4.54
CA LEU A 127 -6.87 4.55 -5.10
C LEU A 127 -6.67 4.85 -6.59
N ALA A 128 -5.46 5.23 -7.00
CA ALA A 128 -5.14 5.51 -8.40
C ALA A 128 -5.26 4.25 -9.27
N ARG A 129 -4.80 3.09 -8.77
CA ARG A 129 -4.96 1.79 -9.44
C ARG A 129 -6.45 1.43 -9.54
N GLY A 130 -7.15 1.39 -8.41
CA GLY A 130 -8.56 0.99 -8.33
C GLY A 130 -9.53 1.91 -9.08
N GLY A 131 -9.26 3.22 -9.12
CA GLY A 131 -10.05 4.19 -9.89
C GLY A 131 -9.73 4.25 -11.38
N SER A 132 -8.77 3.46 -11.87
CA SER A 132 -8.36 3.44 -13.27
C SER A 132 -8.88 2.20 -14.00
N GLY A 133 -8.66 2.13 -15.33
CA GLY A 133 -8.87 0.91 -16.11
C GLY A 133 -7.86 -0.22 -15.83
N MET A 134 -7.04 -0.10 -14.77
CA MET A 134 -6.02 -1.06 -14.38
C MET A 134 -6.27 -1.68 -13.00
N ALA A 135 -7.48 -1.54 -12.43
CA ALA A 135 -7.84 -2.10 -11.12
C ALA A 135 -7.49 -3.60 -11.00
N ASP A 136 -7.75 -4.35 -12.07
CA ASP A 136 -7.57 -5.80 -12.12
C ASP A 136 -6.12 -6.22 -12.45
N GLN A 137 -5.24 -5.27 -12.76
CA GLN A 137 -3.85 -5.56 -13.10
C GLN A 137 -3.00 -5.67 -11.83
N PRO A 138 -2.09 -6.64 -11.73
CA PRO A 138 -1.18 -6.73 -10.60
C PRO A 138 -0.19 -5.56 -10.62
N TRP A 139 0.27 -5.15 -9.44
CA TRP A 139 1.25 -4.06 -9.30
C TRP A 139 2.50 -4.22 -10.18
N SER A 140 2.98 -5.45 -10.39
CA SER A 140 4.13 -5.78 -11.24
C SER A 140 3.93 -5.49 -12.73
N ALA A 141 2.69 -5.32 -13.19
CA ALA A 141 2.37 -4.92 -14.56
C ALA A 141 2.23 -3.40 -14.70
N LEU A 142 2.31 -2.65 -13.61
CA LEU A 142 2.04 -1.21 -13.60
C LEU A 142 3.32 -0.37 -13.67
N ARG A 143 3.16 0.82 -14.25
CA ARG A 143 4.16 1.89 -14.19
C ARG A 143 3.53 3.14 -13.61
N ILE A 144 4.01 3.57 -12.45
CA ILE A 144 3.61 4.82 -11.81
C ILE A 144 4.48 5.97 -12.34
N PHE A 145 3.82 7.06 -12.71
CA PHE A 145 4.47 8.32 -13.07
C PHE A 145 4.10 9.42 -12.08
N ASP A 146 5.10 10.02 -11.44
CA ASP A 146 4.94 11.17 -10.55
C ASP A 146 5.62 12.42 -11.16
N PRO A 147 4.86 13.39 -11.70
CA PRO A 147 5.42 14.58 -12.33
C PRO A 147 5.97 15.61 -11.34
N LEU A 148 5.76 15.42 -10.03
CA LEU A 148 6.20 16.29 -8.94
C LEU A 148 6.78 15.44 -7.82
N ALA A 149 7.73 14.58 -8.18
CA ALA A 149 8.18 13.49 -7.32
C ALA A 149 8.77 13.98 -6.00
N GLY A 150 9.37 15.17 -5.95
CA GLY A 150 10.06 15.69 -4.77
C GLY A 150 11.06 14.67 -4.23
N GLY A 151 10.90 14.31 -2.96
CA GLY A 151 11.68 13.24 -2.32
C GLY A 151 11.30 11.80 -2.73
N GLY A 152 10.35 11.59 -3.64
CA GLY A 152 10.06 10.30 -4.23
C GLY A 152 9.31 9.31 -3.33
N THR A 153 8.55 9.76 -2.31
CA THR A 153 7.72 8.85 -1.51
C THR A 153 6.77 8.03 -2.38
N THR A 154 6.15 8.62 -3.41
CA THR A 154 5.33 7.91 -4.40
C THR A 154 6.15 6.85 -5.14
N LEU A 155 7.36 7.19 -5.60
CA LEU A 155 8.22 6.29 -6.36
C LEU A 155 8.65 5.08 -5.52
N PHE A 156 9.05 5.31 -4.27
CA PHE A 156 9.47 4.24 -3.36
C PHE A 156 8.29 3.36 -2.93
N THR A 157 7.10 3.95 -2.78
CA THR A 157 5.86 3.20 -2.53
C THR A 157 5.49 2.33 -3.73
N ALA A 158 5.59 2.88 -4.95
CA ALA A 158 5.37 2.13 -6.18
C ALA A 158 6.32 0.92 -6.30
N LEU A 159 7.62 1.14 -6.06
CA LEU A 159 8.61 0.05 -6.04
C LEU A 159 8.25 -1.00 -4.98
N MET A 160 7.96 -0.59 -3.73
CA MET A 160 7.54 -1.51 -2.66
C MET A 160 6.35 -2.39 -3.09
N LEU A 161 5.35 -1.80 -3.75
CA LEU A 161 4.18 -2.51 -4.27
C LEU A 161 4.50 -3.43 -5.45
N GLY A 162 5.62 -3.19 -6.15
CA GLY A 162 6.09 -3.99 -7.28
C GLY A 162 5.96 -3.31 -8.64
N ALA A 163 5.43 -2.08 -8.70
CA ALA A 163 5.36 -1.33 -9.93
C ALA A 163 6.72 -0.74 -10.34
N GLU A 164 6.87 -0.51 -11.64
CA GLU A 164 7.88 0.40 -12.14
C GLU A 164 7.53 1.84 -11.75
N ALA A 165 8.54 2.68 -11.52
CA ALA A 165 8.34 4.06 -11.09
C ALA A 165 9.18 5.02 -11.93
N VAL A 166 8.56 6.13 -12.36
CA VAL A 166 9.21 7.24 -13.05
C VAL A 166 8.81 8.54 -12.37
N GLY A 167 9.79 9.37 -12.03
CA GLY A 167 9.56 10.66 -11.39
C GLY A 167 10.22 11.80 -12.15
N VAL A 168 9.57 12.96 -12.15
CA VAL A 168 10.15 14.24 -12.58
C VAL A 168 10.15 15.19 -11.40
N GLU A 169 11.25 15.92 -11.23
CA GLU A 169 11.39 16.93 -10.18
C GLU A 169 12.24 18.09 -10.70
N GLN A 170 11.80 19.32 -10.41
CA GLN A 170 12.49 20.55 -10.79
C GLN A 170 13.68 20.84 -9.86
N ASN A 171 13.53 20.54 -8.56
CA ASN A 171 14.59 20.69 -7.58
C ASN A 171 15.65 19.60 -7.75
N GLN A 172 16.80 19.98 -8.32
CA GLN A 172 17.91 19.06 -8.55
C GLN A 172 18.44 18.42 -7.26
N GLN A 173 18.34 19.10 -6.11
CA GLN A 173 18.79 18.56 -4.84
C GLN A 173 17.91 17.43 -4.34
N ASP A 174 16.58 17.57 -4.46
CA ASP A 174 15.64 16.53 -4.07
C ASP A 174 15.85 15.27 -4.93
N MET A 175 15.95 15.45 -6.24
CA MET A 175 16.25 14.36 -7.18
C MET A 175 17.59 13.66 -6.88
N ALA A 176 18.67 14.41 -6.70
CA ALA A 176 19.99 13.84 -6.39
C ALA A 176 20.01 13.11 -5.03
N SER A 177 19.31 13.65 -4.03
CA SER A 177 19.17 13.02 -2.72
C SER A 177 18.35 11.72 -2.78
N SER A 178 17.31 11.67 -3.62
CA SER A 178 16.50 10.46 -3.86
C SER A 178 17.32 9.38 -4.55
N ALA A 179 18.10 9.73 -5.57
CA ALA A 179 18.99 8.79 -6.25
C ALA A 179 20.09 8.25 -5.33
N THR A 180 20.68 9.11 -4.50
CA THR A 180 21.69 8.72 -3.50
C THR A 180 21.09 7.78 -2.46
N TYR A 181 19.92 8.12 -1.93
CA TYR A 181 19.21 7.29 -0.97
C TYR A 181 18.92 5.89 -1.53
N LEU A 182 18.35 5.82 -2.75
CA LEU A 182 18.01 4.54 -3.36
C LEU A 182 19.26 3.67 -3.58
N THR A 183 20.35 4.27 -4.07
CA THR A 183 21.63 3.58 -4.26
C THR A 183 22.17 2.99 -2.95
N GLN A 184 22.14 3.78 -1.88
CA GLN A 184 22.61 3.35 -0.57
C GLN A 184 21.72 2.23 0.00
N PHE A 185 20.40 2.39 -0.08
CA PHE A 185 19.44 1.39 0.38
C PHE A 185 19.64 0.04 -0.32
N MET A 186 19.77 0.04 -1.66
CA MET A 186 19.99 -1.21 -2.42
C MET A 186 21.29 -1.91 -1.98
N ARG A 187 22.37 -1.14 -1.82
CA ARG A 187 23.64 -1.67 -1.33
C ARG A 187 23.53 -2.26 0.08
N GLU A 188 22.88 -1.56 1.00
CA GLU A 188 22.70 -2.01 2.39
C GLU A 188 21.83 -3.26 2.50
N ARG A 189 20.83 -3.40 1.63
CA ARG A 189 19.96 -4.59 1.57
C ARG A 189 20.51 -5.71 0.69
N GLY A 190 21.68 -5.54 0.07
CA GLY A 190 22.27 -6.53 -0.82
C GLY A 190 21.46 -6.75 -2.11
N ILE A 191 20.65 -5.77 -2.52
CA ILE A 191 19.84 -5.83 -3.73
C ILE A 191 20.69 -5.41 -4.92
N ALA A 192 20.83 -6.29 -5.91
CA ALA A 192 21.56 -5.99 -7.12
C ALA A 192 20.87 -4.86 -7.89
N CYS A 193 21.63 -3.82 -8.24
CA CYS A 193 21.11 -2.66 -8.96
C CYS A 193 22.22 -2.02 -9.80
N LYS A 194 21.94 -1.77 -11.07
CA LYS A 194 22.78 -0.95 -11.95
C LYS A 194 22.25 0.47 -11.94
N VAL A 195 23.13 1.42 -11.58
CA VAL A 195 22.80 2.84 -11.56
C VAL A 195 23.47 3.52 -12.75
N LYS A 196 22.67 4.21 -13.57
CA LYS A 196 23.16 5.03 -14.68
C LYS A 196 22.78 6.49 -14.44
N GLU A 197 23.76 7.38 -14.44
CA GLU A 197 23.54 8.84 -14.43
C GLU A 197 23.83 9.40 -15.82
N GLU A 198 22.91 10.23 -16.33
CA GLU A 198 23.03 10.88 -17.63
C GLU A 198 22.72 12.37 -17.51
N ARG A 199 23.51 13.18 -18.21
CA ARG A 199 23.25 14.62 -18.37
C ARG A 199 22.54 14.86 -19.69
N LEU A 200 21.29 15.28 -19.63
CA LEU A 200 20.47 15.56 -20.79
C LEU A 200 20.54 17.05 -21.13
N LYS A 201 20.90 17.37 -22.38
CA LYS A 201 20.98 18.76 -22.86
C LYS A 201 19.59 19.40 -22.73
N LYS A 202 19.51 20.56 -22.07
CA LYS A 202 18.28 21.31 -21.75
C LYS A 202 17.27 20.65 -20.78
N LEU A 203 17.40 19.37 -20.46
CA LEU A 203 16.45 18.63 -19.60
C LEU A 203 17.00 18.28 -18.21
N GLY A 204 18.28 18.55 -17.94
CA GLY A 204 18.88 18.34 -16.62
C GLY A 204 19.58 17.00 -16.49
N ARG A 205 19.38 16.30 -15.37
CA ARG A 205 19.99 14.99 -15.11
C ARG A 205 18.93 13.91 -15.06
N ARG A 206 19.31 12.70 -15.45
CA ARG A 206 18.49 11.50 -15.36
C ARG A 206 19.27 10.43 -14.61
N TRP A 207 18.62 9.79 -13.65
CA TRP A 207 19.09 8.54 -13.06
C TRP A 207 18.19 7.40 -13.51
N SER A 208 18.79 6.25 -13.80
CA SER A 208 18.09 5.02 -14.10
C SER A 208 18.63 3.90 -13.23
N PHE A 209 17.73 3.10 -12.68
CA PHE A 209 17.97 1.98 -11.79
C PHE A 209 17.37 0.74 -12.45
N THR A 210 18.19 -0.27 -12.73
CA THR A 210 17.80 -1.53 -13.42
C THR A 210 18.51 -2.74 -12.84
#